data_AF-A0A3B4BSE9-F1
#
_entry.id   AF-A0A3B4BSE9-F1
#
_cell.length_a   1.000
_cell.length_b   1.000
_cell.length_c   1.000
_cell.angle_alpha   90.00
_cell.angle_beta   90.00
_cell.angle_gamma   90.00
#
_symmetry.space_group_name_H-M   'P 1'
#
loop_
_entity.id
_entity.type
_entity.pdbx_description
1 polymer ?
#
loop_
_entity_poly.entity_id
_entity_poly.type
_entity_poly.pdbx_seq_one_letter_code
_entity_poly.pdbx_strand_id
1 'polypeptide(L)'
;MQEFISVWVRDPRIQKEDFWHAYMDYEICVHTNSLAFTKKSSCVRRRYSEFVWLRQKLQDNALLLVHLPELPPKNPFFSLNNARQISARMEGLRHFLEEIVGSPVLLSDSCLHLFLQSQLSVKKIEACAEGRSRYTVAQAIQNSSSQAQRFGSDENTQEEGETDSG
;
A
#
# COMPACT_ATOMS: atom_id res chain seq x y z
N MET A 1 11.59 -14.60 -22.10
CA MET A 1 10.32 -14.00 -21.63
C MET A 1 10.51 -12.51 -21.54
N GLN A 2 9.55 -11.71 -22.01
CA GLN A 2 9.58 -10.26 -21.85
C GLN A 2 9.32 -9.88 -20.38
N GLU A 3 10.02 -8.87 -19.87
CA GLU A 3 9.77 -8.35 -18.53
C GLU A 3 8.40 -7.63 -18.50
N PHE A 4 7.64 -7.81 -17.43
CA PHE A 4 6.36 -7.12 -17.21
C PHE A 4 6.20 -6.72 -15.74
N ILE A 5 5.53 -5.59 -15.52
CA ILE A 5 5.04 -5.16 -14.22
C ILE A 5 3.57 -4.77 -14.41
N SER A 6 2.68 -5.43 -13.69
CA SER A 6 1.24 -5.15 -13.71
C SER A 6 0.79 -4.70 -12.33
N VAL A 7 0.04 -3.61 -12.29
CA VAL A 7 -0.44 -2.99 -11.06
C VAL A 7 -1.95 -2.81 -11.12
N TRP A 8 -2.63 -3.10 -10.02
CA TRP A 8 -4.06 -2.87 -9.87
C TRP A 8 -4.33 -2.06 -8.61
N VAL A 9 -5.27 -1.12 -8.68
CA VAL A 9 -5.83 -0.42 -7.52
C VAL A 9 -7.31 -0.76 -7.46
N ARG A 10 -7.72 -1.49 -6.41
CA ARG A 10 -9.05 -2.09 -6.31
C ARG A 10 -9.60 -2.05 -4.89
N ASP A 11 -10.81 -2.58 -4.72
CA ASP A 11 -11.42 -2.86 -3.41
C ASP A 11 -11.33 -1.68 -2.42
N PRO A 12 -12.00 -0.55 -2.74
CA PRO A 12 -12.03 0.61 -1.85
C PRO A 12 -12.76 0.25 -0.56
N ARG A 13 -12.13 0.46 0.60
CA ARG A 13 -12.75 0.19 1.90
C ARG A 13 -12.70 1.41 2.79
N ILE A 14 -13.77 1.61 3.54
CA ILE A 14 -13.81 2.59 4.62
C ILE A 14 -13.22 1.91 5.85
N GLN A 15 -12.06 2.37 6.29
CA GLN A 15 -11.46 2.03 7.56
C GLN A 15 -12.02 2.95 8.64
N LYS A 16 -12.34 2.39 9.80
CA LYS A 16 -12.77 3.14 10.98
C LYS A 16 -11.74 2.88 12.07
N GLU A 17 -10.81 3.81 12.26
CA GLU A 17 -9.91 3.77 13.42
C GLU A 17 -10.69 4.14 14.69
N ASP A 18 -11.57 5.15 14.61
CA ASP A 18 -12.51 5.59 15.65
C ASP A 18 -13.72 6.32 15.01
N PHE A 19 -14.75 6.66 15.80
CA PHE A 19 -16.00 7.32 15.33
C PHE A 19 -15.81 8.57 14.45
N TRP A 20 -14.68 9.27 14.56
CA TRP A 20 -14.38 10.52 13.84
C TRP A 20 -13.24 10.40 12.82
N HIS A 21 -12.53 9.27 12.79
CA HIS A 21 -11.31 9.09 12.00
C HIS A 21 -11.49 8.07 10.88
N ALA A 22 -12.69 8.05 10.29
CA ALA A 22 -12.95 7.22 9.13
C ALA A 22 -12.15 7.74 7.92
N TYR A 23 -11.49 6.83 7.21
CA TYR A 23 -10.81 7.14 5.95
C TYR A 23 -11.03 6.01 4.95
N MET A 24 -10.77 6.29 3.67
CA MET A 24 -10.80 5.27 2.62
C MET A 24 -9.39 4.87 2.23
N ASP A 25 -9.17 3.56 2.16
CA ASP A 25 -7.99 2.95 1.58
C ASP A 25 -8.35 2.09 0.37
N TYR A 26 -7.31 1.73 -0.38
CA TYR A 26 -7.40 0.95 -1.60
C TYR A 26 -6.43 -0.23 -1.50
N GLU A 27 -6.85 -1.38 -2.00
CA GLU A 27 -5.93 -2.49 -2.21
C GLU A 27 -5.11 -2.22 -3.46
N ILE A 28 -3.79 -2.17 -3.30
CA ILE A 28 -2.83 -2.15 -4.40
C ILE A 28 -2.29 -3.56 -4.55
N CYS A 29 -2.41 -4.14 -5.73
CA CYS A 29 -1.77 -5.41 -6.06
C CYS A 29 -0.75 -5.21 -7.17
N VAL A 30 0.41 -5.86 -7.03
CA VAL A 30 1.47 -5.89 -8.03
C VAL A 30 1.73 -7.33 -8.41
N HIS A 31 1.85 -7.60 -9.70
CA HIS A 31 2.34 -8.87 -10.24
C HIS A 31 3.41 -8.59 -11.29
N THR A 32 4.56 -9.25 -11.19
CA THR A 32 5.71 -8.96 -12.04
C THR A 32 6.68 -10.13 -12.09
N ASN A 33 7.41 -10.26 -13.21
CA ASN A 33 8.61 -11.09 -13.31
C ASN A 33 9.91 -10.30 -13.13
N SER A 34 9.85 -8.96 -13.03
CA SER A 34 11.02 -8.09 -12.95
C SER A 34 11.91 -8.37 -11.75
N LEU A 35 13.22 -8.21 -11.94
CA LEU A 35 14.21 -8.34 -10.86
C LEU A 35 14.30 -7.11 -9.97
N ALA A 36 13.70 -5.98 -10.38
CA ALA A 36 13.60 -4.79 -9.53
C ALA A 36 12.77 -5.06 -8.27
N PHE A 37 11.83 -6.01 -8.31
CA PHE A 37 10.93 -6.31 -7.20
C PHE A 37 11.40 -7.51 -6.38
N THR A 38 11.31 -7.38 -5.05
CA THR A 38 11.65 -8.47 -4.11
C THR A 38 10.62 -9.61 -4.16
N LYS A 39 9.33 -9.27 -4.20
CA LYS A 39 8.24 -10.25 -4.40
C LYS A 39 7.72 -10.18 -5.83
N LYS A 40 7.39 -11.34 -6.40
CA LYS A 40 6.74 -11.45 -7.72
C LYS A 40 5.25 -11.13 -7.68
N SER A 41 4.63 -11.26 -6.50
CA SER A 41 3.27 -10.81 -6.22
C SER A 41 3.20 -10.17 -4.84
N SER A 42 2.53 -9.03 -4.73
CA SER A 42 2.22 -8.40 -3.44
C SER A 42 0.86 -7.73 -3.51
N CYS A 43 0.13 -7.72 -2.39
CA CYS A 43 -1.05 -6.87 -2.19
C CYS A 43 -0.90 -6.14 -0.86
N VAL A 44 -1.14 -4.83 -0.87
CA VAL A 44 -1.03 -3.93 0.28
C VAL A 44 -2.21 -2.98 0.29
N ARG A 45 -2.56 -2.43 1.45
CA ARG A 45 -3.59 -1.39 1.53
C ARG A 45 -2.97 -0.02 1.78
N ARG A 46 -3.38 0.99 1.01
CA ARG A 46 -2.88 2.37 1.11
C ARG A 46 -4.01 3.37 0.98
N ARG A 47 -3.97 4.44 1.76
CA ARG A 47 -4.89 5.58 1.64
C ARG A 47 -4.32 6.68 0.76
N TYR A 48 -5.19 7.51 0.18
CA TYR A 48 -4.79 8.57 -0.75
C TYR A 48 -3.68 9.50 -0.22
N SER A 49 -3.70 9.86 1.07
CA SER A 49 -2.65 10.73 1.62
C SER A 49 -1.26 10.09 1.65
N GLU A 50 -1.17 8.75 1.68
CA GLU A 50 0.12 8.06 1.57
C GLU A 50 0.65 8.09 0.13
N PHE A 51 -0.23 8.12 -0.88
CA PHE A 51 0.18 8.36 -2.27
C PHE A 51 0.73 9.78 -2.46
N VAL A 52 0.10 10.78 -1.82
CA VAL A 52 0.61 12.17 -1.81
C VAL A 52 2.02 12.22 -1.22
N TRP A 53 2.22 11.54 -0.09
CA TRP A 53 3.56 11.39 0.50
C TRP A 53 4.53 10.70 -0.46
N LEU A 54 4.14 9.57 -1.07
CA LEU A 54 5.00 8.83 -1.99
C LEU A 54 5.45 9.71 -3.16
N ARG A 55 4.51 10.43 -3.80
CA ARG A 55 4.83 11.35 -4.90
C ARG A 55 5.85 12.40 -4.47
N GLN A 56 5.65 13.03 -3.31
CA GLN A 56 6.61 14.02 -2.80
C GLN A 56 7.98 13.39 -2.54
N LYS A 57 8.01 12.22 -1.88
CA LYS A 57 9.26 11.54 -1.54
C LYS A 57 10.06 11.15 -2.77
N LEU A 58 9.39 10.62 -3.79
CA LEU A 58 10.02 10.29 -5.08
C LEU A 58 10.52 11.56 -5.80
N GLN A 59 9.77 12.66 -5.72
CA GLN A 59 10.20 13.94 -6.30
C GLN A 59 11.48 14.47 -5.64
N ASP A 60 11.55 14.39 -4.31
CA ASP A 60 12.71 14.82 -3.53
C ASP A 60 13.94 13.97 -3.85
N ASN A 61 13.76 12.65 -3.96
CA ASN A 61 14.85 11.71 -4.25
C ASN A 61 15.32 11.77 -5.71
N ALA A 62 14.44 12.09 -6.66
CA ALA A 62 14.77 12.16 -8.08
C ALA A 62 15.37 13.52 -8.52
N LEU A 63 15.48 14.50 -7.62
CA LEU A 63 16.17 15.80 -7.82
C LEU A 63 15.87 16.49 -9.17
N LEU A 64 14.59 16.50 -9.59
CA LEU A 64 14.09 17.10 -10.86
C LEU A 64 14.45 16.35 -12.16
N LEU A 65 15.11 15.19 -12.10
CA LEU A 65 15.47 14.43 -13.31
C LEU A 65 14.26 13.78 -14.00
N VAL A 66 13.16 13.60 -13.28
CA VAL A 66 11.97 12.90 -13.74
C VAL A 66 10.73 13.75 -13.48
N HIS A 67 9.89 13.90 -14.50
CA HIS A 67 8.56 14.46 -14.35
C HIS A 67 7.64 13.41 -13.73
N LEU A 68 7.24 13.60 -12.47
CA LEU A 68 6.35 12.65 -11.82
C LEU A 68 4.90 12.80 -12.26
N PRO A 69 4.20 11.68 -12.50
CA PRO A 69 2.79 11.71 -12.87
C PRO A 69 1.96 12.40 -11.79
N GLU A 70 0.88 13.06 -12.22
CA GLU A 70 -0.02 13.73 -11.31
C GLU A 70 -0.89 12.72 -10.57
N LEU A 71 -1.17 13.00 -9.30
CA LEU A 71 -2.19 12.25 -8.57
C LEU A 71 -3.58 12.78 -8.96
N PRO A 72 -4.63 11.95 -8.86
CA PRO A 72 -5.99 12.46 -9.01
C PRO A 72 -6.20 13.61 -8.01
N PRO A 73 -6.83 14.71 -8.44
CA PRO A 73 -6.85 15.94 -7.66
C PRO A 73 -7.46 15.72 -6.27
N LYS A 74 -6.86 16.38 -5.28
CA LYS A 74 -7.39 16.37 -3.91
C LYS A 74 -8.73 17.11 -3.90
N ASN A 75 -9.82 16.37 -3.99
CA ASN A 75 -11.16 16.94 -3.89
C ASN A 75 -11.47 17.23 -2.40
N PRO A 76 -11.60 18.50 -1.98
CA PRO A 76 -11.97 18.86 -0.61
C PRO A 76 -13.38 18.40 -0.24
N PHE A 77 -14.24 18.15 -1.23
CA PHE A 77 -15.59 17.62 -1.09
C PHE A 77 -15.68 16.14 -1.52
N PHE A 78 -14.60 15.38 -1.32
CA PHE A 78 -14.61 13.95 -1.63
C PHE A 78 -15.58 13.22 -0.71
N SER A 79 -16.59 12.58 -1.29
CA SER A 79 -17.58 11.79 -0.56
C SER A 79 -17.21 10.31 -0.56
N LEU A 80 -17.09 9.73 0.64
CA LEU A 80 -16.80 8.30 0.83
C LEU A 80 -17.93 7.38 0.33
N ASN A 81 -19.10 7.93 0.02
CA ASN A 81 -20.27 7.18 -0.47
C ASN A 81 -20.55 7.43 -1.96
N ASN A 82 -19.74 8.26 -2.64
CA ASN A 82 -19.95 8.56 -4.06
C ASN A 82 -19.12 7.62 -4.94
N ALA A 83 -19.76 6.56 -5.45
CA ALA A 83 -19.12 5.55 -6.29
C ALA A 83 -18.36 6.15 -7.49
N ARG A 84 -18.89 7.20 -8.15
CA ARG A 84 -18.20 7.82 -9.30
C ARG A 84 -16.89 8.48 -8.89
N GLN A 85 -16.89 9.21 -7.76
CA GLN A 85 -15.67 9.85 -7.25
C GLN A 85 -14.65 8.80 -6.80
N ILE A 86 -15.10 7.72 -6.18
CA ILE A 86 -14.25 6.61 -5.74
C ILE A 86 -13.60 5.93 -6.95
N SER A 87 -14.39 5.55 -7.96
CA SER A 87 -13.87 4.93 -9.18
C SER A 87 -12.90 5.84 -9.94
N ALA A 88 -13.22 7.12 -10.10
CA ALA A 88 -12.32 8.08 -10.75
C ALA A 88 -10.99 8.24 -9.99
N ARG A 89 -11.04 8.24 -8.65
CA ARG A 89 -9.83 8.28 -7.82
C ARG A 89 -9.02 7.00 -7.96
N MET A 90 -9.65 5.82 -7.90
CA MET A 90 -8.96 4.54 -8.06
C MET A 90 -8.24 4.45 -9.42
N GLU A 91 -8.92 4.89 -10.47
CA GLU A 91 -8.36 4.92 -11.82
C GLU A 91 -7.14 5.85 -11.92
N GLY A 92 -7.24 7.06 -11.37
CA GLY A 92 -6.10 7.98 -11.31
C GLY A 92 -4.93 7.44 -10.47
N LEU A 93 -5.21 6.74 -9.38
CA LEU A 93 -4.18 6.09 -8.55
C LEU A 93 -3.53 4.91 -9.29
N ARG A 94 -4.29 4.15 -10.08
CA ARG A 94 -3.77 3.07 -10.93
C ARG A 94 -2.82 3.64 -11.99
N HIS A 95 -3.27 4.64 -12.74
CA HIS A 95 -2.46 5.31 -13.77
C HIS A 95 -1.16 5.88 -13.20
N PHE A 96 -1.25 6.58 -12.06
CA PHE A 96 -0.08 7.10 -11.35
C PHE A 96 0.96 6.01 -11.04
N LEU A 97 0.52 4.84 -10.56
CA LEU A 97 1.44 3.73 -10.27
C LEU A 97 2.00 3.10 -11.54
N GLU A 98 1.20 2.93 -12.59
CA GLU A 98 1.64 2.39 -13.88
C GLU A 98 2.75 3.23 -14.50
N GLU A 99 2.62 4.56 -14.47
CA GLU A 99 3.66 5.46 -14.94
C GLU A 99 4.92 5.40 -14.06
N ILE A 100 4.77 5.30 -12.74
CA ILE A 100 5.91 5.20 -11.82
C ILE A 100 6.70 3.91 -12.05
N VAL A 101 6.02 2.76 -12.11
CA VAL A 101 6.69 1.47 -12.31
C VAL A 101 7.23 1.29 -13.72
N GLY A 102 6.81 2.13 -14.67
CA GLY A 102 7.39 2.22 -16.01
C GLY A 102 8.74 2.95 -16.05
N SER A 103 9.15 3.63 -14.97
CA SER A 103 10.40 4.39 -14.90
C SER A 103 11.49 3.64 -14.13
N PRO A 104 12.58 3.20 -14.78
CA PRO A 104 13.70 2.53 -14.10
C PRO A 104 14.35 3.37 -13.00
N VAL A 105 14.34 4.70 -13.16
CA VAL A 105 14.87 5.64 -12.15
C VAL A 105 14.03 5.58 -10.88
N LEU A 106 12.70 5.61 -11.01
CA LEU A 106 11.80 5.56 -9.85
C LEU A 106 11.77 4.16 -9.22
N LEU A 107 11.94 3.09 -10.02
CA LEU A 107 12.11 1.72 -9.53
C LEU A 107 13.40 1.52 -8.72
N SER A 108 14.37 2.42 -8.78
CA SER A 108 15.55 2.33 -7.90
C SER A 108 15.26 2.76 -6.45
N ASP A 109 14.11 3.39 -6.20
CA ASP A 109 13.76 3.96 -4.91
C ASP A 109 13.19 2.92 -3.94
N SER A 110 13.89 2.69 -2.83
CA SER A 110 13.43 1.76 -1.79
C SER A 110 12.10 2.13 -1.14
N CYS A 111 11.74 3.42 -1.08
CA CYS A 111 10.44 3.87 -0.55
C CYS A 111 9.29 3.37 -1.41
N LEU A 112 9.45 3.32 -2.74
CA LEU A 112 8.46 2.76 -3.66
C LEU A 112 8.24 1.27 -3.39
N HIS A 113 9.33 0.51 -3.25
CA HIS A 113 9.24 -0.93 -2.97
C HIS A 113 8.60 -1.22 -1.62
N LEU A 114 8.97 -0.48 -0.57
CA LEU A 114 8.33 -0.59 0.74
C LEU A 114 6.86 -0.21 0.68
N PHE A 115 6.51 0.82 -0.08
CA PHE A 115 5.12 1.24 -0.27
C PHE A 115 4.26 0.16 -0.93
N LEU A 116 4.77 -0.49 -1.99
CA LEU A 116 4.06 -1.49 -2.80
C LEU A 116 4.11 -2.93 -2.24
N GLN A 117 5.12 -3.26 -1.44
CA GLN A 117 5.40 -4.65 -1.05
C GLN A 117 5.44 -4.90 0.46
N SER A 118 5.23 -3.86 1.27
CA SER A 118 5.13 -3.96 2.73
C SER A 118 3.92 -3.21 3.28
N GLN A 119 3.47 -3.59 4.48
CA GLN A 119 2.38 -2.90 5.18
C GLN A 119 2.90 -1.86 6.20
N LEU A 120 4.16 -1.43 6.06
CA LEU A 120 4.76 -0.42 6.92
C LEU A 120 4.05 0.93 6.76
N SER A 121 3.79 1.60 7.89
CA SER A 121 3.38 3.01 7.90
C SER A 121 4.46 3.91 7.29
N VAL A 122 4.09 5.05 6.71
CA VAL A 122 5.00 6.06 6.16
C VAL A 122 6.24 6.32 7.02
N LYS A 123 6.06 6.59 8.32
CA LYS A 123 7.19 6.85 9.26
C LYS A 123 8.19 5.69 9.34
N LYS A 124 7.69 4.45 9.27
CA LYS A 124 8.52 3.23 9.28
C LYS A 124 9.20 3.01 7.93
N ILE A 125 8.56 3.41 6.83
CA ILE A 125 9.18 3.38 5.50
C ILE A 125 10.39 4.33 5.48
N GLU A 126 10.21 5.58 5.90
CA GLU A 126 11.29 6.58 5.97
C GLU A 126 12.44 6.11 6.86
N ALA A 127 12.12 5.64 8.08
CA ALA A 127 13.14 5.10 8.98
C ALA A 127 13.88 3.91 8.36
N CYS A 128 13.21 3.06 7.58
CA CYS A 128 13.84 1.91 6.93
C CYS A 128 14.72 2.30 5.75
N ALA A 129 14.23 3.18 4.87
CA ALA A 129 14.97 3.68 3.72
C ALA A 129 16.23 4.45 4.13
N GLU A 130 16.21 5.13 5.27
CA GLU A 130 17.34 5.90 5.81
C GLU A 130 18.28 5.06 6.71
N GLY A 131 18.05 3.74 6.84
CA GLY A 131 18.89 2.86 7.65
C GLY A 131 18.72 3.05 9.17
N ARG A 132 17.63 3.68 9.62
CA ARG A 132 17.30 3.93 11.03
C ARG A 132 16.44 2.81 11.65
N SER A 133 16.02 1.81 10.88
CA SER A 133 15.30 0.62 11.39
C SER A 133 16.22 -0.52 11.79
N ARG A 134 15.71 -1.46 12.59
CA ARG A 134 16.42 -2.70 12.98
C ARG A 134 16.42 -3.80 11.91
N TYR A 135 15.74 -3.56 10.79
CA TYR A 135 15.60 -4.49 9.68
C TYR A 135 15.90 -3.78 8.36
N THR A 136 16.32 -4.54 7.35
CA THR A 136 16.56 -4.03 6.00
C THR A 136 15.26 -3.93 5.20
N VAL A 137 15.32 -3.24 4.05
CA VAL A 137 14.21 -3.15 3.09
C VAL A 137 13.72 -4.54 2.67
N ALA A 138 14.65 -5.43 2.31
CA ALA A 138 14.31 -6.79 1.89
C ALA A 138 13.63 -7.59 3.02
N GLN A 139 14.14 -7.49 4.26
CA GLN A 139 13.52 -8.13 5.42
C GLN A 139 12.11 -7.61 5.70
N ALA A 140 11.90 -6.28 5.61
CA ALA A 140 10.58 -5.67 5.77
C ALA A 140 9.57 -6.21 4.74
N ILE A 141 10.00 -6.32 3.48
CA ILE A 141 9.16 -6.83 2.40
C ILE A 141 8.83 -8.31 2.62
N GLN A 142 9.84 -9.15 2.92
CA GLN A 142 9.66 -10.58 3.15
C GLN A 142 8.72 -10.87 4.32
N ASN A 143 8.88 -10.17 5.44
CA ASN A 143 8.07 -10.37 6.66
C ASN A 143 6.61 -9.91 6.51
N SER A 144 6.31 -9.03 5.54
CA SER A 144 4.94 -8.54 5.33
C SER A 144 3.97 -9.63 4.83
N SER A 145 4.50 -10.77 4.35
CA SER A 145 3.70 -11.93 3.91
C SER A 145 2.98 -12.62 5.07
N SER A 146 3.60 -12.62 6.26
CA SER A 146 3.16 -13.37 7.43
C SER A 146 1.94 -12.76 8.11
N GLN A 147 1.66 -11.47 7.89
CA GLN A 147 0.46 -10.80 8.43
C GLN A 147 -0.76 -10.96 7.51
N ALA A 148 -0.58 -11.08 6.19
CA ALA A 148 -1.69 -11.23 5.26
C ALA A 148 -2.37 -12.61 5.33
N GLN A 149 -1.68 -13.65 5.83
CA GLN A 149 -2.25 -15.00 6.01
C GLN A 149 -2.97 -15.23 7.34
N ARG A 150 -3.01 -14.25 8.26
CA ARG A 150 -3.67 -14.43 9.58
C ARG A 150 -5.17 -14.12 9.61
N PHE A 151 -5.76 -13.69 8.50
CA PHE A 151 -7.23 -13.63 8.37
C PHE A 151 -7.73 -14.92 7.72
N GLY A 152 -7.66 -16.01 8.47
CA GLY A 152 -8.02 -17.35 8.02
C GLY A 152 -7.67 -18.42 9.05
N SER A 153 -8.09 -18.25 10.29
CA SER A 153 -8.18 -19.33 11.28
C SER A 153 -9.24 -18.94 12.29
N ASP A 154 -10.43 -19.54 12.18
CA ASP A 154 -11.37 -19.61 13.29
C ASP A 154 -10.69 -20.38 14.43
N GLU A 155 -10.67 -19.82 15.64
CA GLU A 155 -10.53 -20.62 16.86
C GLU A 155 -11.89 -20.71 17.56
N ASN A 156 -12.32 -21.96 17.53
CA ASN A 156 -13.48 -22.63 18.05
C ASN A 156 -13.58 -22.52 19.59
N THR A 157 -14.82 -22.46 20.07
CA THR A 157 -15.35 -23.11 21.29
C THR A 157 -14.54 -23.01 22.58
N GLN A 158 -15.01 -22.17 23.51
CA GLN A 158 -14.87 -22.46 24.93
C GLN A 158 -16.11 -23.21 25.40
N GLU A 159 -15.86 -24.46 25.77
CA GLU A 159 -16.70 -25.28 26.63
C GLU A 159 -16.89 -24.56 27.98
N GLU A 160 -18.13 -24.27 28.37
CA GLU A 160 -18.46 -23.99 29.77
C GLU A 160 -19.10 -25.24 30.37
N GLY A 161 -18.27 -26.01 31.07
CA GLY A 161 -18.69 -27.02 32.02
C GLY A 161 -18.87 -26.42 33.42
N GLU A 162 -20.12 -26.44 33.86
CA GLU A 162 -20.62 -26.81 35.20
C GLU A 162 -20.54 -25.89 36.45
N THR A 163 -21.70 -25.93 37.15
CA THR A 163 -22.04 -25.58 38.55
C THR A 163 -22.23 -24.08 38.87
N ASP A 164 -23.34 -23.62 39.47
CA ASP A 164 -23.92 -24.07 40.75
C ASP A 164 -25.35 -23.51 41.04
N SER A 165 -26.13 -24.26 41.85
CA SER A 165 -27.18 -23.86 42.81
C SER A 165 -28.46 -23.08 42.41
N GLY A 166 -29.61 -23.73 42.63
CA GLY A 166 -30.95 -23.13 42.71
C GLY A 166 -32.07 -24.15 42.68
#